data_AF-A0A7C0YN70-F1
#
_entry.id   AF-A0A7C0YN70-F1
#
_cell.length_a   1.000
_cell.length_b   1.000
_cell.length_c   1.000
_cell.angle_alpha   90.00
_cell.angle_beta   90.00
_cell.angle_gamma   90.00
#
_symmetry.space_group_name_H-M   'P 1'
#
loop_
_entity.id
_entity.type
_entity.pdbx_description
1 polymer ?
#
loop_
_entity_poly.entity_id
_entity_poly.type
_entity_poly.pdbx_seq_one_letter_code
_entity_poly.pdbx_strand_id
1 'polypeptide(L)'
;MAEKLRDKIISLLNKMQGTRKNLVKDKFNRIAVIPPSKICIENYIRTKPHAAFNPGAILVNDEIHMFPRLIFDYYKYTSCIGHLTMKMSDLYELNQREKVSTKIIMTPTYLWEFKGCEDPRIFKHNEKYIFFYTGYGYEWVDNKLETRIRQGVAWLDSNFNVEKRACLRFKDDHKYYYYPTKDSTIISMSNNKTKILTRPSIMDLEVGWKTVIDLNDPVVNINELEPV
;
A
#
# COMPACT_ATOMS: atom_id res chain seq x y z
N MET A 1 -3.92 19.83 19.30
CA MET A 1 -4.71 18.85 18.50
C MET A 1 -3.93 17.56 18.23
N ALA A 2 -2.74 17.63 17.60
CA ALA A 2 -1.80 16.51 17.61
C ALA A 2 -1.55 16.00 19.05
N GLU A 3 -1.51 16.91 20.01
CA GLU A 3 -1.50 16.61 21.46
C GLU A 3 -2.70 15.79 21.94
N LYS A 4 -3.94 16.10 21.55
CA LYS A 4 -5.13 15.34 21.96
C LYS A 4 -5.09 13.90 21.43
N LEU A 5 -4.65 13.72 20.19
CA LEU A 5 -4.48 12.36 19.64
C LEU A 5 -3.29 11.64 20.27
N ARG A 6 -2.20 12.36 20.54
CA ARG A 6 -1.05 11.85 21.28
C ARG A 6 -1.44 11.41 22.69
N ASP A 7 -2.26 12.17 23.40
CA ASP A 7 -2.72 11.82 24.74
C ASP A 7 -3.63 10.59 24.70
N LYS A 8 -4.51 10.50 23.68
CA LYS A 8 -5.28 9.28 23.40
C LYS A 8 -4.34 8.10 23.16
N ILE A 9 -3.31 8.25 22.32
CA ILE A 9 -2.28 7.23 22.06
C ILE A 9 -1.57 6.80 23.34
N ILE A 10 -1.05 7.75 24.12
CA ILE A 10 -0.30 7.47 25.35
C ILE A 10 -1.19 6.72 26.35
N SER A 11 -2.43 7.18 26.54
CA SER A 11 -3.39 6.47 27.40
C SER A 11 -3.66 5.05 26.91
N LEU A 12 -3.68 4.81 25.60
CA LEU A 12 -3.92 3.49 25.03
C LEU A 12 -2.71 2.59 25.16
N LEU A 13 -1.50 3.08 24.86
CA LEU A 13 -0.26 2.34 25.05
C LEU A 13 -0.14 1.87 26.50
N ASN A 14 -0.45 2.73 27.47
CA ASN A 14 -0.44 2.37 28.88
C ASN A 14 -1.49 1.30 29.27
N LYS A 15 -2.61 1.21 28.54
CA LYS A 15 -3.70 0.24 28.83
C LYS A 15 -3.60 -1.06 28.04
N MET A 16 -3.04 -1.01 26.82
CA MET A 16 -3.08 -2.09 25.83
C MET A 16 -1.70 -2.73 25.57
N GLN A 17 -0.63 -2.22 26.17
CA GLN A 17 0.67 -2.88 26.10
C GLN A 17 0.64 -4.22 26.87
N GLY A 18 0.34 -5.29 26.13
CA GLY A 18 0.69 -6.64 26.55
C GLY A 18 2.18 -6.91 26.33
N THR A 19 2.74 -7.84 27.09
CA THR A 19 4.11 -8.31 26.84
C THR A 19 4.13 -9.12 25.54
N ARG A 20 4.78 -8.60 24.49
CA ARG A 20 5.02 -9.37 23.27
C ARG A 20 5.87 -10.59 23.64
N LYS A 21 5.28 -11.78 23.61
CA LYS A 21 6.03 -13.02 23.78
C LYS A 21 6.86 -13.25 22.52
N ASN A 22 8.12 -13.66 22.68
CA ASN A 22 8.96 -14.08 21.55
C ASN A 22 8.49 -15.46 21.05
N LEU A 23 7.30 -15.50 20.45
CA LEU A 23 6.65 -16.69 19.94
C LEU A 23 6.38 -16.50 18.45
N VAL A 24 7.05 -17.29 17.62
CA VAL A 24 6.76 -17.38 16.18
C VAL A 24 6.00 -18.68 15.95
N LYS A 25 4.76 -18.57 15.49
CA LYS A 25 3.98 -19.70 14.97
C LYS A 25 4.00 -19.59 13.45
N ASP A 26 4.82 -20.41 12.80
CA ASP A 26 4.80 -20.47 11.34
C ASP A 26 3.46 -21.06 10.88
N LYS A 27 2.72 -20.28 10.10
CA LYS A 27 1.43 -20.67 9.52
C LYS A 27 1.53 -20.89 8.02
N PHE A 28 2.69 -20.66 7.42
CA PHE A 28 2.86 -20.60 5.99
C PHE A 28 3.83 -21.67 5.51
N ASN A 29 3.38 -22.46 4.53
CA ASN A 29 4.27 -23.34 3.80
C ASN A 29 4.79 -22.59 2.57
N ARG A 30 6.12 -22.49 2.44
CA ARG A 30 6.74 -21.90 1.25
C ARG A 30 6.68 -22.89 0.09
N ILE A 31 5.89 -22.56 -0.93
CA ILE A 31 5.70 -23.39 -2.13
C ILE A 31 6.69 -23.05 -3.24
N ALA A 32 7.03 -21.77 -3.42
CA ALA A 32 7.88 -21.30 -4.50
C ALA A 32 8.53 -19.95 -4.17
N VAL A 33 9.55 -19.57 -4.95
CA VAL A 33 10.22 -18.26 -4.87
C VAL A 33 10.33 -17.66 -6.26
N ILE A 34 9.88 -16.41 -6.41
CA ILE A 34 10.08 -15.60 -7.61
C ILE A 34 11.19 -14.58 -7.31
N PRO A 35 12.47 -14.88 -7.60
CA PRO A 35 13.52 -13.88 -7.45
C PRO A 35 13.41 -12.81 -8.55
N PRO A 36 13.99 -11.61 -8.36
CA PRO A 36 14.00 -10.56 -9.39
C PRO A 36 14.57 -11.04 -10.74
N SER A 37 15.51 -11.98 -10.73
CA SER A 37 16.12 -12.57 -11.93
C SER A 37 15.16 -13.37 -12.81
N LYS A 38 14.05 -13.89 -12.25
CA LYS A 38 12.99 -14.57 -13.01
C LYS A 38 11.96 -13.60 -13.58
N ILE A 39 11.88 -12.36 -13.12
CA ILE A 39 10.90 -11.40 -13.64
C ILE A 39 11.35 -10.87 -15.00
N CYS A 40 10.45 -10.89 -15.97
CA CYS A 40 10.65 -10.34 -17.31
C CYS A 40 9.61 -9.26 -17.59
N ILE A 41 10.06 -8.01 -17.68
CA ILE A 41 9.21 -6.85 -17.88
C ILE A 41 8.91 -6.66 -19.37
N GLU A 42 7.64 -6.61 -19.73
CA GLU A 42 7.19 -6.57 -21.13
C GLU A 42 7.08 -5.15 -21.70
N ASN A 43 6.81 -4.16 -20.84
CA ASN A 43 6.44 -2.80 -21.25
C ASN A 43 7.45 -1.73 -20.82
N TYR A 44 8.71 -2.11 -20.63
CA TYR A 44 9.79 -1.19 -20.26
C TYR A 44 11.14 -1.63 -20.80
N ILE A 45 12.00 -0.67 -21.16
CA ILE A 45 13.31 -0.94 -21.77
C ILE A 45 14.23 -1.78 -20.87
N ARG A 46 14.17 -1.59 -19.55
CA ARG A 46 14.84 -2.48 -18.59
C ARG A 46 13.93 -3.66 -18.31
N THR A 47 14.23 -4.79 -18.94
CA THR A 47 13.41 -6.01 -18.84
C THR A 47 13.59 -6.76 -17.53
N LYS A 48 14.61 -6.46 -16.73
CA LYS A 48 14.87 -7.10 -15.43
C LYS A 48 14.91 -6.06 -14.31
N PRO A 49 14.10 -6.23 -13.26
CA PRO A 49 14.22 -5.39 -12.07
C PRO A 49 15.49 -5.78 -11.28
N HIS A 50 16.08 -4.80 -10.60
CA HIS A 50 17.14 -5.05 -9.62
C HIS A 50 16.58 -5.72 -8.36
N ALA A 51 15.39 -5.28 -7.92
CA ALA A 51 14.70 -5.87 -6.77
C ALA A 51 13.18 -5.95 -7.01
N ALA A 52 12.57 -6.97 -6.42
CA ALA A 52 11.13 -7.23 -6.45
C ALA A 52 10.70 -7.80 -5.10
N PHE A 53 9.80 -7.11 -4.39
CA PHE A 53 9.39 -7.50 -3.03
C PHE A 53 8.04 -6.85 -2.64
N ASN A 54 7.56 -7.15 -1.43
CA ASN A 54 6.33 -6.62 -0.82
C ASN A 54 5.12 -6.56 -1.79
N PRO A 55 4.75 -7.69 -2.44
CA PRO A 55 3.63 -7.67 -3.38
C PRO A 55 2.30 -7.52 -2.65
N GLY A 56 1.38 -6.76 -3.24
CA GLY A 56 -0.04 -7.00 -3.07
C GLY A 56 -0.45 -8.26 -3.84
N ALA A 57 -1.48 -8.97 -3.40
CA ALA A 57 -1.99 -10.13 -4.14
C ALA A 57 -3.51 -10.30 -3.98
N ILE A 58 -4.17 -10.84 -5.00
CA ILE A 58 -5.58 -11.23 -4.97
C ILE A 58 -5.82 -12.47 -5.83
N LEU A 59 -6.75 -13.32 -5.41
CA LEU A 59 -7.21 -14.47 -6.18
C LEU A 59 -8.55 -14.12 -6.85
N VAL A 60 -8.62 -14.24 -8.18
CA VAL A 60 -9.82 -13.98 -8.98
C VAL A 60 -9.96 -15.09 -10.01
N ASN A 61 -11.10 -15.79 -10.01
CA ASN A 61 -11.40 -16.84 -11.01
C ASN A 61 -10.27 -17.88 -11.21
N ASP A 62 -9.70 -18.39 -10.12
CA ASP A 62 -8.55 -19.34 -10.10
C ASP A 62 -7.19 -18.76 -10.56
N GLU A 63 -7.13 -17.45 -10.82
CA GLU A 63 -5.89 -16.74 -11.12
C GLU A 63 -5.42 -15.89 -9.95
N ILE A 64 -4.16 -16.07 -9.58
CA ILE A 64 -3.46 -15.21 -8.63
C ILE A 64 -2.88 -14.04 -9.39
N HIS A 65 -3.36 -12.84 -9.08
CA HIS A 65 -2.73 -11.59 -9.51
C HIS A 65 -1.81 -11.10 -8.39
N MET A 66 -0.54 -10.86 -8.71
CA MET A 66 0.45 -10.31 -7.80
C MET A 66 0.98 -8.98 -8.30
N PHE A 67 1.21 -8.08 -7.36
CA PHE A 67 1.56 -6.68 -7.60
C PHE A 67 2.85 -6.31 -6.86
N PRO A 68 4.02 -6.83 -7.29
CA PRO A 68 5.28 -6.59 -6.61
C PRO A 68 5.70 -5.13 -6.70
N ARG A 69 6.35 -4.63 -5.64
CA ARG A 69 7.18 -3.42 -5.71
C ARG A 69 8.44 -3.76 -6.50
N LEU A 70 8.67 -3.05 -7.59
CA LEU A 70 9.80 -3.22 -8.49
C LEU A 70 10.75 -2.04 -8.39
N ILE A 71 12.06 -2.30 -8.40
CA ILE A 71 13.11 -1.29 -8.40
C ILE A 71 14.09 -1.60 -9.52
N PHE A 72 14.41 -0.59 -10.35
CA PHE A 72 15.27 -0.74 -11.53
C PHE A 72 16.63 -0.05 -11.41
N ASP A 73 16.78 0.88 -10.47
CA ASP A 73 17.99 1.68 -10.31
C ASP A 73 18.35 1.86 -8.84
N TYR A 74 19.63 1.69 -8.52
CA TYR A 74 20.16 1.82 -7.17
C TYR A 74 20.34 3.28 -6.75
N TYR A 75 20.49 4.23 -7.67
CA TYR A 75 20.79 5.62 -7.28
C TYR A 75 19.55 6.41 -6.88
N LYS A 76 18.44 6.23 -7.60
CA LYS A 76 17.18 6.94 -7.33
C LYS A 76 16.19 6.12 -6.52
N TYR A 77 16.38 4.79 -6.44
CA TYR A 77 15.46 3.85 -5.77
C TYR A 77 13.99 4.03 -6.15
N THR A 78 13.73 4.59 -7.35
CA THR A 78 12.37 4.88 -7.78
C THR A 78 11.62 3.59 -7.99
N SER A 79 10.66 3.34 -7.09
CA SER A 79 9.86 2.14 -7.10
C SER A 79 8.61 2.30 -7.95
N CYS A 80 8.19 1.20 -8.53
CA CYS A 80 6.96 1.09 -9.30
C CYS A 80 6.23 -0.21 -8.92
N ILE A 81 4.98 -0.33 -9.31
CA ILE A 81 4.17 -1.53 -9.04
C ILE A 81 4.05 -2.32 -10.34
N GLY A 82 4.49 -3.57 -10.28
CA GLY A 82 4.29 -4.55 -11.34
C GLY A 82 2.92 -5.22 -11.25
N HIS A 83 2.57 -5.97 -12.29
CA HIS A 83 1.46 -6.91 -12.33
C HIS A 83 1.93 -8.18 -13.04
N LEU A 84 1.79 -9.29 -12.36
CA LEU A 84 1.99 -10.61 -12.93
C LEU A 84 0.84 -11.52 -12.51
N THR A 85 0.48 -12.46 -13.37
CA THR A 85 -0.63 -13.38 -13.16
C THR A 85 -0.17 -14.82 -13.33
N MET A 86 -0.81 -15.73 -12.60
CA MET A 86 -0.63 -17.18 -12.74
C MET A 86 -1.84 -17.93 -12.24
N LYS A 87 -2.11 -19.09 -12.81
CA LYS A 87 -3.13 -20.00 -12.28
C LYS A 87 -2.66 -20.63 -10.98
N MET A 88 -3.61 -20.97 -10.10
CA MET A 88 -3.30 -21.73 -8.88
C MET A 88 -2.60 -23.05 -9.18
N SER A 89 -3.00 -23.74 -10.26
CA SER A 89 -2.37 -24.99 -10.73
C SER A 89 -0.87 -24.85 -10.99
N ASP A 90 -0.46 -23.67 -11.46
CA ASP A 90 0.90 -23.41 -11.94
C ASP A 90 1.89 -23.15 -10.80
N LEU A 91 1.39 -22.96 -9.57
CA LEU A 91 2.22 -22.65 -8.40
C LEU A 91 3.27 -23.72 -8.12
N TYR A 92 2.91 -24.99 -8.32
CA TYR A 92 3.81 -26.12 -8.10
C TYR A 92 4.92 -26.20 -9.15
N GLU A 93 4.68 -25.65 -10.34
CA GLU A 93 5.63 -25.62 -11.45
C GLU A 93 6.46 -24.33 -11.49
N LEU A 94 6.15 -23.36 -10.63
CA LEU A 94 6.76 -22.03 -10.63
C LEU A 94 8.29 -22.07 -10.43
N ASN A 95 8.78 -23.05 -9.69
CA ASN A 95 10.21 -23.24 -9.49
C ASN A 95 10.92 -23.68 -10.79
N GLN A 96 10.24 -24.37 -11.71
CA GLN A 96 10.77 -24.79 -13.01
C GLN A 96 10.68 -23.69 -14.07
N ARG A 97 9.80 -22.69 -13.90
CA ARG A 97 9.72 -21.56 -14.83
C ARG A 97 11.01 -20.76 -14.84
N GLU A 98 11.56 -20.53 -16.03
CA GLU A 98 12.75 -19.68 -16.22
C GLU A 98 12.40 -18.19 -16.05
N LYS A 99 11.26 -17.77 -16.60
CA LYS A 99 10.80 -16.38 -16.60
C LYS A 99 9.33 -16.28 -16.22
N VAL A 100 8.98 -15.18 -15.56
CA VAL A 100 7.62 -14.78 -15.21
C VAL A 100 7.38 -13.42 -15.86
N SER A 101 6.45 -13.39 -16.82
CA SER A 101 6.06 -12.15 -17.48
C SER A 101 5.42 -11.19 -16.48
N THR A 102 5.76 -9.92 -16.59
CA THR A 102 5.29 -8.88 -15.68
C THR A 102 5.15 -7.57 -16.44
N LYS A 103 4.08 -6.82 -16.18
CA LYS A 103 3.89 -5.47 -16.70
C LYS A 103 4.04 -4.46 -15.56
N ILE A 104 4.68 -3.33 -15.81
CA ILE A 104 4.62 -2.20 -14.88
C ILE A 104 3.26 -1.53 -15.06
N ILE A 105 2.46 -1.46 -13.99
CA ILE A 105 1.10 -0.87 -14.02
C ILE A 105 1.01 0.46 -13.28
N MET A 106 1.94 0.74 -12.35
CA MET A 106 2.04 2.06 -11.72
C MET A 106 3.49 2.52 -11.65
N THR A 107 3.76 3.65 -12.27
CA THR A 107 4.94 4.48 -12.01
C THR A 107 4.51 5.75 -11.28
N PRO A 108 5.43 6.47 -10.63
CA PRO A 108 5.17 7.82 -10.15
C PRO A 108 4.63 8.73 -11.26
N THR A 109 3.50 9.39 -11.00
CA THR A 109 2.90 10.40 -11.88
C THR A 109 2.65 11.73 -11.16
N TYR A 110 2.75 11.77 -9.83
CA TYR A 110 2.57 12.98 -9.02
C TYR A 110 3.81 13.32 -8.18
N LEU A 111 3.96 14.59 -7.80
CA LEU A 111 5.10 15.07 -7.00
C LEU A 111 5.23 14.32 -5.66
N TRP A 112 4.11 14.04 -5.00
CA TRP A 112 4.06 13.36 -3.70
C TRP A 112 4.43 11.87 -3.74
N GLU A 113 4.54 11.29 -4.93
CA GLU A 113 5.02 9.92 -5.15
C GLU A 113 6.24 9.87 -6.08
N PHE A 114 6.87 11.01 -6.36
CA PHE A 114 7.96 11.12 -7.35
C PHE A 114 9.12 10.17 -7.12
N LYS A 115 9.40 9.82 -5.86
CA LYS A 115 10.47 8.89 -5.48
C LYS A 115 10.00 7.44 -5.48
N GLY A 116 8.71 7.15 -5.64
CA GLY A 116 8.22 5.79 -5.77
C GLY A 116 6.76 5.55 -5.39
N CYS A 117 6.19 4.52 -6.01
CA CYS A 117 4.94 3.87 -5.59
C CYS A 117 5.29 2.51 -4.96
N GLU A 118 4.93 2.30 -3.70
CA GLU A 118 5.43 1.20 -2.88
C GLU A 118 4.30 0.37 -2.25
N ASP A 119 4.60 -0.91 -2.04
CA ASP A 119 3.90 -1.83 -1.13
C ASP A 119 2.36 -1.80 -1.26
N PRO A 120 1.82 -2.11 -2.45
CA PRO A 120 0.39 -2.03 -2.72
C PRO A 120 -0.39 -3.09 -1.93
N ARG A 121 -1.60 -2.71 -1.52
CA ARG A 121 -2.59 -3.58 -0.89
C ARG A 121 -3.87 -3.45 -1.70
N ILE A 122 -4.27 -4.56 -2.31
CA ILE A 122 -5.42 -4.62 -3.22
C ILE A 122 -6.68 -5.03 -2.49
N PHE A 123 -7.80 -4.41 -2.85
CA PHE A 123 -9.14 -4.78 -2.46
C PHE A 123 -10.04 -4.82 -3.69
N LYS A 124 -10.83 -5.89 -3.88
CA LYS A 124 -11.84 -5.99 -4.94
C LYS A 124 -13.20 -5.53 -4.42
N HIS A 125 -13.90 -4.73 -5.21
CA HIS A 125 -15.30 -4.42 -4.98
C HIS A 125 -16.06 -4.38 -6.30
N ASN A 126 -17.05 -5.26 -6.43
CA ASN A 126 -17.71 -5.54 -7.71
C ASN A 126 -16.63 -5.87 -8.77
N GLU A 127 -16.71 -5.25 -9.96
CA GLU A 127 -15.75 -5.44 -11.05
C GLU A 127 -14.54 -4.48 -10.99
N LYS A 128 -14.38 -3.72 -9.92
CA LYS A 128 -13.29 -2.76 -9.75
C LYS A 128 -12.34 -3.15 -8.63
N TYR A 129 -11.13 -2.60 -8.70
CA TYR A 129 -10.10 -2.80 -7.69
C TYR A 129 -9.65 -1.47 -7.10
N ILE A 130 -9.22 -1.51 -5.85
CA ILE A 130 -8.66 -0.37 -5.14
C ILE A 130 -7.30 -0.79 -4.58
N PHE A 131 -6.29 0.04 -4.80
CA PHE A 131 -5.02 -0.06 -4.09
C PHE A 131 -4.94 0.98 -3.00
N PHE A 132 -4.55 0.54 -1.80
CA PHE A 132 -3.80 1.38 -0.88
C PHE A 132 -2.32 1.12 -1.10
N TYR A 133 -1.54 2.16 -1.38
CA TYR A 133 -0.11 2.06 -1.62
C TYR A 133 0.64 3.21 -0.93
N THR A 134 1.93 3.06 -0.69
CA THR A 134 2.76 4.14 -0.14
C THR A 134 3.32 4.97 -1.29
N GLY A 135 2.93 6.25 -1.37
CA GLY A 135 3.59 7.23 -2.20
C GLY A 135 4.75 7.86 -1.44
N TYR A 136 5.97 7.77 -1.99
CA TYR A 136 7.14 8.45 -1.46
C TYR A 136 7.58 9.51 -2.46
N GLY A 137 7.63 10.77 -2.04
CA GLY A 137 7.90 11.86 -2.97
C GLY A 137 8.18 13.15 -2.24
N TYR A 138 7.76 14.25 -2.84
CA TYR A 138 8.06 15.59 -2.36
C TYR A 138 6.80 16.42 -2.10
N GLU A 139 6.98 17.44 -1.26
CA GLU A 139 6.05 18.51 -0.99
C GLU A 139 6.82 19.82 -0.87
N TRP A 140 6.22 20.93 -1.29
CA TRP A 140 6.78 22.26 -1.10
C TRP A 140 6.44 22.77 0.30
N VAL A 141 7.47 23.05 1.09
CA VAL A 141 7.36 23.67 2.42
C VAL A 141 8.35 24.82 2.48
N ASP A 142 7.85 26.04 2.73
CA ASP A 142 8.66 27.26 2.82
C ASP A 142 9.68 27.41 1.67
N ASN A 143 9.21 27.23 0.43
CA ASN A 143 9.99 27.27 -0.81
C ASN A 143 11.11 26.21 -0.93
N LYS A 144 11.04 25.14 -0.15
CA LYS A 144 11.94 23.98 -0.25
C LYS A 144 11.16 22.71 -0.56
N LEU A 145 11.77 21.85 -1.38
CA LEU A 145 11.26 20.50 -1.61
C LEU A 145 11.69 19.61 -0.46
N GLU A 146 10.72 19.17 0.33
CA GLU A 146 10.95 18.20 1.38
C GLU A 146 10.34 16.85 1.02
N THR A 147 11.01 15.78 1.44
CA THR A 147 10.48 14.43 1.23
C THR A 147 9.29 14.18 2.14
N ARG A 148 8.26 13.54 1.58
CA ARG A 148 7.06 13.14 2.30
C ARG A 148 6.65 11.72 1.95
N ILE A 149 6.00 11.10 2.91
CA ILE A 149 5.30 9.84 2.77
C ILE A 149 3.81 10.14 2.76
N ARG A 150 3.08 9.56 1.80
CA ARG A 150 1.63 9.65 1.71
C ARG A 150 1.04 8.26 1.54
N GLN A 151 -0.08 8.02 2.19
CA GLN A 151 -0.91 6.87 1.87
C GLN A 151 -1.68 7.20 0.59
N GLY A 152 -1.23 6.66 -0.53
CA GLY A 152 -1.91 6.73 -1.81
C GLY A 152 -3.11 5.78 -1.85
N VAL A 153 -4.12 6.20 -2.61
CA VAL A 153 -5.29 5.41 -3.00
C VAL A 153 -5.34 5.44 -4.52
N ALA A 154 -5.39 4.28 -5.18
CA ALA A 154 -5.61 4.18 -6.62
C ALA A 154 -6.87 3.35 -6.90
N TRP A 155 -7.68 3.78 -7.87
CA TRP A 155 -8.82 3.04 -8.39
C TRP A 155 -8.43 2.43 -9.73
N LEU A 156 -8.73 1.15 -9.90
CA LEU A 156 -8.39 0.38 -11.08
C LEU A 156 -9.65 -0.26 -11.67
N ASP A 157 -9.68 -0.35 -13.00
CA ASP A 157 -10.73 -1.06 -13.74
C ASP A 157 -10.57 -2.59 -13.61
N SER A 158 -11.47 -3.34 -14.24
CA SER A 158 -11.46 -4.82 -14.22
C SER A 158 -10.20 -5.45 -14.82
N ASN A 159 -9.43 -4.70 -15.59
CA ASN A 159 -8.20 -5.12 -16.26
C ASN A 159 -6.94 -4.59 -15.52
N PHE A 160 -7.09 -4.05 -14.32
CA PHE A 160 -6.03 -3.43 -13.52
C PHE A 160 -5.39 -2.18 -14.16
N ASN A 161 -6.10 -1.49 -15.06
CA ASN A 161 -5.68 -0.17 -15.50
C ASN A 161 -6.06 0.87 -14.45
N VAL A 162 -5.16 1.80 -14.15
CA VAL A 162 -5.39 2.84 -13.13
C VAL A 162 -6.25 3.96 -13.70
N GLU A 163 -7.43 4.16 -13.14
CA GLU A 163 -8.38 5.20 -13.54
C GLU A 163 -8.13 6.53 -12.82
N LYS A 164 -7.80 6.47 -11.52
CA LYS A 164 -7.66 7.64 -10.64
C LYS A 164 -6.67 7.34 -9.51
N ARG A 165 -5.99 8.39 -9.01
CA ARG A 165 -5.22 8.34 -7.77
C ARG A 165 -5.55 9.52 -6.86
N ALA A 166 -5.40 9.33 -5.56
CA ALA A 166 -5.54 10.36 -4.53
C ALA A 166 -4.66 10.02 -3.31
N CYS A 167 -4.55 10.97 -2.38
CA CYS A 167 -3.97 10.72 -1.06
C CYS A 167 -5.08 10.56 -0.02
N LEU A 168 -4.90 9.64 0.91
CA LEU A 168 -5.64 9.63 2.16
C LEU A 168 -5.28 10.91 2.94
N ARG A 169 -6.31 11.66 3.30
CA ARG A 169 -6.19 12.90 4.09
C ARG A 169 -6.82 12.69 5.44
N PHE A 170 -6.49 13.56 6.38
CA PHE A 170 -7.06 13.58 7.70
C PHE A 170 -7.72 14.93 7.93
N LYS A 171 -8.84 14.97 8.65
CA LYS A 171 -9.48 16.21 9.06
C LYS A 171 -9.93 16.18 10.51
N ASP A 172 -10.04 17.36 11.08
CA ASP A 172 -10.90 17.63 12.23
C ASP A 172 -11.98 18.66 11.85
N ASP A 173 -12.64 19.21 12.86
CA ASP A 173 -13.71 20.19 12.70
C ASP A 173 -13.23 21.53 12.11
N HIS A 174 -11.91 21.73 12.00
CA HIS A 174 -11.33 23.03 11.65
C HIS A 174 -10.44 23.00 10.40
N LYS A 175 -9.68 21.91 10.15
CA LYS A 175 -8.64 21.86 9.12
C LYS A 175 -8.40 20.46 8.55
N TYR A 176 -7.75 20.45 7.38
CA TYR A 176 -7.21 19.25 6.75
C TYR A 176 -5.71 19.10 7.05
N TYR A 177 -5.28 17.84 7.14
CA TYR A 177 -3.92 17.43 7.47
C TYR A 177 -3.47 16.30 6.56
N TYR A 178 -2.16 16.25 6.33
CA TYR A 178 -1.50 15.15 5.65
C TYR A 178 -0.43 14.55 6.56
N TYR A 179 -0.85 13.68 7.47
CA TYR A 179 0.10 12.91 8.28
C TYR A 179 0.85 11.91 7.42
N PRO A 180 2.18 11.73 7.63
CA PRO A 180 2.89 10.60 7.05
C PRO A 180 2.16 9.31 7.42
N THR A 181 1.73 8.55 6.43
CA THR A 181 0.88 7.38 6.64
C THR A 181 1.31 6.27 5.70
N LYS A 182 1.46 5.07 6.26
CA LYS A 182 1.69 3.82 5.53
C LYS A 182 0.77 2.73 6.07
N ASP A 183 0.86 1.56 5.47
CA ASP A 183 0.27 0.33 5.99
C ASP A 183 -1.24 0.36 6.21
N SER A 184 -1.95 1.21 5.46
CA SER A 184 -3.41 1.19 5.50
C SER A 184 -3.95 0.03 4.66
N THR A 185 -5.11 -0.52 5.04
CA THR A 185 -5.84 -1.52 4.24
C THR A 185 -7.35 -1.34 4.36
N ILE A 186 -8.09 -1.80 3.37
CA ILE A 186 -9.55 -1.91 3.43
C ILE A 186 -9.91 -3.24 4.11
N ILE A 187 -10.83 -3.20 5.07
CA ILE A 187 -11.38 -4.38 5.74
C ILE A 187 -12.67 -4.83 5.04
N SER A 188 -13.55 -3.88 4.76
CA SER A 188 -14.84 -4.15 4.12
C SER A 188 -15.39 -2.86 3.49
N MET A 189 -16.18 -3.01 2.44
CA MET A 189 -16.86 -1.89 1.80
C MET A 189 -18.33 -2.21 1.55
N SER A 190 -19.21 -1.26 1.89
CA SER A 190 -20.66 -1.36 1.69
C SER A 190 -21.23 0.02 1.38
N ASN A 191 -21.88 0.16 0.22
CA ASN A 191 -22.34 1.46 -0.29
C ASN A 191 -21.17 2.48 -0.31
N ASN A 192 -21.37 3.69 0.22
CA ASN A 192 -20.33 4.73 0.33
C ASN A 192 -19.52 4.64 1.64
N LYS A 193 -19.59 3.53 2.37
CA LYS A 193 -18.89 3.34 3.64
C LYS A 193 -17.82 2.27 3.52
N THR A 194 -16.58 2.66 3.74
CA THR A 194 -15.41 1.79 3.67
C THR A 194 -14.77 1.72 5.05
N LYS A 195 -14.79 0.54 5.67
CA LYS A 195 -14.04 0.28 6.91
C LYS A 195 -12.58 0.04 6.54
N ILE A 196 -11.68 0.81 7.14
CA ILE A 196 -10.25 0.72 6.90
C ILE A 196 -9.48 0.53 8.21
N LEU A 197 -8.30 -0.08 8.09
CA LEU A 197 -7.22 0.11 9.05
C LEU A 197 -6.23 1.12 8.48
N THR A 198 -5.69 1.99 9.33
CA THR A 198 -4.67 2.96 8.94
C THR A 198 -3.66 3.18 10.07
N ARG A 199 -2.42 3.53 9.72
CA ARG A 199 -1.34 3.80 10.67
C ARG A 199 -0.64 5.13 10.35
N PRO A 200 -1.28 6.29 10.61
CA PRO A 200 -0.62 7.58 10.54
C PRO A 200 0.48 7.69 11.61
N SER A 201 1.57 8.36 11.25
CA SER A 201 2.59 8.84 12.17
C SER A 201 2.20 10.21 12.70
N ILE A 202 1.95 10.30 14.00
CA ILE A 202 1.47 11.51 14.66
C ILE A 202 2.43 11.82 15.81
N MET A 203 3.20 12.91 15.68
CA MET A 203 4.26 13.27 16.64
C MET A 203 5.21 12.08 16.91
N ASP A 204 5.67 11.44 15.84
CA ASP A 204 6.57 10.27 15.84
C ASP A 204 5.99 9.00 16.50
N LEU A 205 4.70 8.99 16.82
CA LEU A 205 3.98 7.81 17.29
C LEU A 205 3.20 7.18 16.14
N GLU A 206 3.48 5.91 15.88
CA GLU A 206 2.78 5.11 14.89
C GLU A 206 1.91 4.04 15.57
N VAL A 207 0.60 4.25 15.56
CA VAL A 207 -0.39 3.33 16.15
C VAL A 207 -1.43 2.96 15.11
N GLY A 208 -1.87 1.70 15.15
CA GLY A 208 -2.94 1.22 14.28
C GLY A 208 -4.29 1.79 14.71
N TRP A 209 -5.07 2.22 13.73
CA TRP A 209 -6.44 2.70 13.94
C TRP A 209 -7.38 2.01 12.97
N LYS A 210 -8.62 1.81 13.39
CA LYS A 210 -9.76 1.48 12.55
C LYS A 210 -10.68 2.69 12.45
N THR A 211 -11.28 2.88 11.27
CA THR A 211 -12.26 3.95 11.03
C THR A 211 -13.11 3.64 9.80
N VAL A 212 -14.07 4.51 9.47
CA VAL A 212 -14.91 4.45 8.27
C VAL A 212 -14.66 5.69 7.44
N ILE A 213 -14.46 5.52 6.13
CA ILE A 213 -14.33 6.64 5.18
C ILE A 213 -15.25 6.46 3.97
N ASP A 214 -15.51 7.54 3.25
CA ASP A 214 -15.98 7.50 1.86
C ASP A 214 -14.75 7.53 0.95
N LEU A 215 -14.67 6.62 -0.02
CA LEU A 215 -13.55 6.59 -0.97
C LEU A 215 -13.71 7.60 -2.11
N ASN A 216 -14.91 8.13 -2.38
CA ASN A 216 -15.06 9.21 -3.37
C ASN A 216 -14.23 10.45 -2.96
N ASP A 217 -14.14 10.69 -1.65
CA ASP A 217 -13.32 11.71 -1.01
C ASP A 217 -12.54 11.09 0.18
N PRO A 218 -11.35 10.48 -0.05
CA PRO A 218 -10.67 9.64 0.94
C PRO A 218 -10.10 10.48 2.09
N VAL A 219 -10.96 10.77 3.07
CA VAL A 219 -10.67 11.62 4.22
C VAL A 219 -11.06 10.89 5.49
N VAL A 220 -10.09 10.74 6.38
CA VAL A 220 -10.27 10.22 7.74
C VAL A 220 -10.70 11.36 8.65
N ASN A 221 -11.84 11.21 9.31
CA ASN A 221 -12.18 12.06 10.45
C ASN A 221 -11.40 11.58 11.68
N ILE A 222 -10.51 12.42 12.18
CA ILE A 222 -9.62 12.08 13.30
C ILE A 222 -10.42 11.78 14.58
N ASN A 223 -11.58 12.41 14.75
CA ASN A 223 -12.48 12.18 15.88
C ASN A 223 -13.12 10.79 15.86
N GLU A 224 -13.15 10.12 14.71
CA GLU A 224 -13.72 8.78 14.49
C GLU A 224 -12.66 7.67 14.49
N LEU A 225 -11.41 7.98 14.83
CA LEU A 225 -10.35 6.97 14.92
C LEU A 225 -10.51 6.15 16.20
N GLU A 226 -10.70 4.84 16.02
CA GLU A 226 -10.70 3.86 17.10
C GLU A 226 -9.40 3.06 17.07
N PRO A 227 -8.71 2.88 18.20
CA PRO A 227 -7.46 2.12 18.24
C PRO A 227 -7.71 0.62 18.07
N VAL A 228 -6.68 -0.10 17.62
CA VAL A 228 -6.67 -1.57 17.46
C VAL A 228 -5.44 -2.18 18.10
#